data_AF-A0A6G8Q294-F1
#
_entry.id   AF-A0A6G8Q294-F1
#
_cell.length_a   1.000
_cell.length_b   1.000
_cell.length_c   1.000
_cell.angle_alpha   90.00
_cell.angle_beta   90.00
_cell.angle_gamma   90.00
#
_symmetry.space_group_name_H-M   'P 1'
#
loop_
_entity.id
_entity.type
_entity.pdbx_description
1 polymer ?
#
loop_
_entity_poly.entity_id
_entity_poly.type
_entity_poly.pdbx_seq_one_letter_code
_entity_poly.pdbx_strand_id
1 'polypeptide(L)'
;MERTRTASFGTAEERIAWEGLASSCVPPLRRLGAFMIFGFTVFVATTTAVVLFYNIFGARLVEGQGVAPPPEAFYASMAVGLVLGLGGYAVWLLKSLSSHKAFSRVLRRGGLDPERPTAQGLKAYSDEQLLALRSRYENLGEGRLKTLMEKTFGFDADDSFSLGPLSVLPRTFEMDALRVEWEANLILASGAEARPEISWWTESRHNLLPRRADEMRRLLFALQYTKDSVRTLKRRYGYRSDHWHNTVPEGKLWDAVRDLEEARRIQAVLNRRPGVR
;
A
#
# COMPACT_ATOMS: atom_id res chain seq x y z
N MET A 1 -39.87 -10.64 -7.16
CA MET A 1 -38.87 -10.16 -6.18
C MET A 1 -38.23 -11.38 -5.51
N GLU A 2 -37.17 -11.90 -6.11
CA GLU A 2 -36.41 -13.02 -5.51
C GLU A 2 -35.50 -12.46 -4.42
N ARG A 3 -35.75 -12.90 -3.17
CA ARG A 3 -34.81 -12.74 -2.06
C ARG A 3 -33.57 -13.56 -2.39
N THR A 4 -32.53 -12.91 -2.91
CA THR A 4 -31.19 -13.48 -2.96
C THR A 4 -30.78 -13.82 -1.52
N ARG A 5 -30.82 -15.10 -1.16
CA ARG A 5 -30.18 -15.62 0.05
C ARG A 5 -28.72 -15.17 0.00
N THR A 6 -28.35 -14.20 0.83
CA THR A 6 -26.96 -13.87 1.09
C THR A 6 -26.31 -15.12 1.67
N ALA A 7 -25.32 -15.67 0.97
CA ALA A 7 -24.48 -16.71 1.56
C ALA A 7 -23.69 -16.04 2.69
N SER A 8 -23.84 -16.51 3.92
CA SER A 8 -23.04 -16.01 5.04
C SER A 8 -21.59 -16.42 4.80
N PHE A 9 -20.73 -15.45 4.48
CA PHE A 9 -19.30 -15.71 4.35
C PHE A 9 -18.73 -16.23 5.67
N GLY A 10 -17.83 -17.21 5.58
CA GLY A 10 -16.90 -17.44 6.68
C GLY A 10 -15.98 -16.22 6.86
N THR A 11 -15.59 -15.91 8.10
CA THR A 11 -14.67 -14.79 8.40
C THR A 11 -13.33 -14.87 7.65
N ALA A 12 -12.88 -16.08 7.30
CA ALA A 12 -11.70 -16.31 6.48
C ALA A 12 -11.92 -15.95 5.00
N GLU A 13 -13.08 -16.26 4.45
CA GLU A 13 -13.42 -15.97 3.04
C GLU A 13 -13.58 -14.47 2.81
N GLU A 14 -14.24 -13.77 3.74
CA GLU A 14 -14.33 -12.30 3.72
C GLU A 14 -12.93 -11.66 3.68
N ARG A 15 -12.03 -12.10 4.57
CA ARG A 15 -10.64 -11.58 4.61
C ARG A 15 -9.87 -11.83 3.33
N ILE A 16 -10.03 -13.02 2.73
CA ILE A 16 -9.38 -13.35 1.45
C ILE A 16 -9.95 -12.49 0.31
N ALA A 17 -11.26 -12.25 0.30
CA ALA A 17 -11.91 -11.44 -0.71
C ALA A 17 -11.46 -9.96 -0.63
N TRP A 18 -11.37 -9.39 0.58
CA TRP A 18 -10.80 -8.06 0.79
C TRP A 18 -9.34 -7.97 0.36
N GLU A 19 -8.54 -8.98 0.71
CA GLU A 19 -7.13 -9.04 0.31
C GLU A 19 -6.96 -9.14 -1.21
N GLY A 20 -7.77 -9.97 -1.87
CA GLY A 20 -7.81 -10.07 -3.33
C GLY A 20 -8.19 -8.74 -3.99
N LEU A 21 -9.16 -8.03 -3.41
CA LEU A 21 -9.56 -6.71 -3.87
C LEU A 21 -8.42 -5.69 -3.72
N ALA A 22 -7.81 -5.58 -2.54
CA ALA A 22 -6.71 -4.65 -2.27
C ALA A 22 -5.47 -4.94 -3.14
N SER A 23 -5.09 -6.22 -3.27
CA SER A 23 -3.94 -6.63 -4.09
C SER A 23 -4.14 -6.41 -5.59
N SER A 24 -5.39 -6.33 -6.05
CA SER A 24 -5.70 -5.97 -7.45
C SER A 24 -5.45 -4.50 -7.77
N CYS A 25 -5.38 -3.63 -6.76
CA CYS A 25 -5.25 -2.17 -6.89
C CYS A 25 -3.79 -1.70 -6.84
N VAL A 26 -2.91 -2.26 -7.66
CA VAL A 26 -1.48 -1.89 -7.65
C VAL A 26 -1.26 -0.52 -8.34
N PRO A 27 -0.34 0.34 -7.84
CA PRO A 27 -0.02 1.63 -8.46
C PRO A 27 0.28 1.54 -9.97
N PRO A 28 -0.61 2.04 -10.85
CA PRO A 28 -0.48 1.84 -12.29
C PRO A 28 0.73 2.57 -12.85
N LEU A 29 1.06 3.76 -12.34
CA LEU A 29 2.22 4.52 -12.79
C LEU A 29 3.54 3.80 -12.51
N ARG A 30 3.68 3.15 -11.35
CA ARG A 30 4.87 2.35 -11.03
C ARG A 30 4.98 1.13 -11.94
N ARG A 31 3.86 0.49 -12.25
CA ARG A 31 3.82 -0.66 -13.15
C ARG A 31 4.11 -0.27 -14.60
N LEU A 32 3.56 0.84 -15.07
CA LEU A 32 3.88 1.42 -16.38
C LEU A 32 5.39 1.64 -16.50
N GLY A 33 6.02 2.27 -15.50
CA GLY A 33 7.46 2.46 -15.48
C GLY A 33 8.24 1.14 -15.58
N ALA A 34 7.84 0.11 -14.82
CA ALA A 34 8.49 -1.20 -14.88
C ALA A 34 8.35 -1.88 -16.26
N PHE A 35 7.18 -1.83 -16.88
CA PHE A 35 6.97 -2.35 -18.24
C PHE A 35 7.75 -1.56 -19.29
N MET A 36 7.83 -0.24 -19.17
CA MET A 36 8.62 0.60 -20.07
C MET A 36 10.12 0.33 -19.93
N ILE A 37 10.63 0.13 -18.72
CA ILE A 37 12.03 -0.28 -18.49
C ILE A 37 12.29 -1.62 -19.17
N PHE A 38 11.40 -2.60 -18.99
CA PHE A 38 11.53 -3.90 -19.64
C PHE A 38 11.55 -3.79 -21.17
N GLY A 39 10.59 -3.07 -21.75
CA GLY A 39 10.53 -2.84 -23.20
C GLY A 39 11.78 -2.12 -23.73
N PHE A 40 12.29 -1.14 -22.99
CA PHE A 40 13.52 -0.44 -23.32
C PHE A 40 14.75 -1.35 -23.25
N THR A 41 14.87 -2.21 -22.22
CA THR A 41 15.95 -3.19 -22.12
C THR A 41 15.95 -4.15 -23.30
N VAL A 42 14.77 -4.64 -23.71
CA VAL A 42 14.64 -5.50 -24.90
C VAL A 42 15.07 -4.74 -26.15
N PHE A 43 14.64 -3.48 -26.31
CA PHE A 43 15.06 -2.64 -27.44
C PHE A 43 16.58 -2.48 -27.49
N VAL A 44 17.24 -2.14 -26.38
CA VAL A 44 18.70 -2.00 -26.31
C VAL A 44 19.38 -3.31 -26.68
N ALA A 45 19.00 -4.41 -26.03
CA ALA A 45 19.59 -5.74 -26.29
C ALA A 45 19.43 -6.17 -27.76
N THR A 46 18.23 -5.98 -28.32
CA THR A 46 17.93 -6.35 -29.71
C THR A 46 18.74 -5.49 -30.68
N THR A 47 18.79 -4.17 -30.44
CA THR A 47 19.54 -3.25 -31.31
C THR A 47 21.04 -3.52 -31.25
N THR A 48 21.58 -3.80 -30.06
CA THR A 48 22.98 -4.22 -29.90
C THR A 48 23.25 -5.53 -30.64
N ALA A 49 22.37 -6.53 -30.52
CA ALA A 49 22.50 -7.79 -31.25
C ALA A 49 22.48 -7.59 -32.77
N VAL A 50 21.58 -6.74 -33.29
CA VAL A 50 21.51 -6.39 -34.71
C VAL A 50 22.81 -5.71 -35.15
N VAL A 51 23.29 -4.69 -34.42
CA VAL A 51 24.55 -4.00 -34.75
C VAL A 51 25.74 -4.96 -34.77
N LEU A 52 25.85 -5.85 -33.77
CA LEU A 52 26.91 -6.86 -33.73
C LEU A 52 26.80 -7.84 -34.90
N PHE A 53 25.60 -8.32 -35.20
CA PHE A 53 25.35 -9.25 -36.30
C PHE A 53 25.79 -8.65 -37.65
N TYR A 54 25.39 -7.42 -37.94
CA TYR A 54 25.79 -6.73 -39.19
C TYR A 54 27.31 -6.47 -39.24
N ASN A 55 27.95 -6.14 -38.12
CA ASN A 55 29.40 -5.96 -38.11
C ASN A 55 30.19 -7.26 -38.28
N ILE A 56 29.68 -8.40 -37.81
CA ILE A 56 30.35 -9.70 -37.93
C ILE A 56 30.11 -10.34 -39.30
N PHE A 57 28.87 -10.30 -39.79
CA PHE A 57 28.43 -11.07 -40.97
C PHE A 57 28.08 -10.21 -42.20
N GLY A 58 28.07 -8.88 -42.08
CA GLY A 58 27.72 -7.98 -43.18
C GLY A 58 28.79 -7.95 -44.28
N ALA A 59 28.36 -7.83 -45.54
CA ALA A 59 29.28 -7.69 -46.68
C ALA A 59 30.07 -6.38 -46.55
N ARG A 60 31.40 -6.50 -46.47
CA ARG A 60 32.32 -5.36 -46.33
C ARG A 60 32.88 -4.97 -47.70
N LEU A 61 32.82 -3.69 -48.04
CA LEU A 61 33.46 -3.12 -49.23
C LEU A 61 34.96 -2.82 -49.01
N VAL A 62 35.37 -2.60 -47.75
CA VAL A 62 36.75 -2.33 -47.32
C VAL A 62 37.04 -3.05 -46.00
N GLU A 63 38.20 -3.70 -45.87
CA GLU A 63 38.64 -4.31 -44.60
C GLU A 63 38.77 -3.25 -43.50
N GLY A 64 38.08 -3.45 -42.37
CA GLY A 64 38.07 -2.53 -41.23
C GLY A 64 36.89 -1.54 -41.20
N GLN A 65 36.06 -1.49 -42.24
CA GLN A 65 34.86 -0.65 -42.24
C GLN A 65 33.68 -1.37 -41.57
N GLY A 66 33.07 -0.73 -40.57
CA GLY A 66 31.84 -1.23 -39.94
C GLY A 66 30.65 -1.14 -40.89
N VAL A 67 29.78 -2.14 -40.89
CA VAL A 67 28.54 -2.14 -41.68
C VAL A 67 27.44 -1.49 -40.84
N ALA A 68 26.94 -0.34 -41.29
CA ALA A 68 25.80 0.31 -40.65
C ALA A 68 24.54 -0.54 -40.87
N PRO A 69 23.79 -0.91 -39.81
CA PRO A 69 22.54 -1.63 -39.98
C PRO A 69 21.52 -0.74 -40.71
N PRO A 70 20.61 -1.33 -41.50
CA PRO A 70 19.58 -0.57 -42.19
C PRO A 70 18.66 0.15 -41.18
N PRO A 71 18.24 1.39 -41.47
CA PRO A 71 17.36 2.16 -40.58
C PRO A 71 16.07 1.40 -40.19
N GLU A 72 15.55 0.58 -41.10
CA GLU A 72 14.37 -0.26 -40.89
C GLU A 72 14.54 -1.21 -39.71
N ALA A 73 15.72 -1.81 -39.55
CA ALA A 73 15.99 -2.74 -38.44
C ALA A 73 15.98 -2.02 -37.08
N PHE A 74 16.41 -0.76 -37.04
CA PHE A 74 16.32 0.08 -35.85
C PHE A 74 14.87 0.43 -35.51
N TYR A 75 14.08 0.84 -36.49
CA TYR A 75 12.66 1.14 -36.25
C TYR A 75 11.88 -0.11 -35.86
N ALA A 76 12.21 -1.28 -36.42
CA ALA A 76 11.61 -2.55 -36.06
C ALA A 76 11.95 -2.95 -34.61
N SER A 77 13.22 -2.84 -34.18
CA SER A 77 13.59 -3.14 -32.80
C SER A 77 12.92 -2.18 -31.81
N MET A 78 12.81 -0.90 -32.18
CA MET A 78 12.09 0.12 -31.40
C MET A 78 10.60 -0.22 -31.27
N ALA A 79 9.95 -0.59 -32.37
CA ALA A 79 8.55 -0.98 -32.37
C ALA A 79 8.30 -2.21 -31.49
N VAL A 80 9.16 -3.24 -31.56
CA VAL A 80 9.07 -4.43 -30.71
C VAL A 80 9.20 -4.05 -29.22
N GLY A 81 10.18 -3.23 -28.86
CA GLY A 81 10.36 -2.75 -27.48
C GLY A 81 9.14 -1.98 -26.96
N LEU A 82 8.57 -1.09 -27.79
CA LEU A 82 7.36 -0.33 -27.45
C LEU A 82 6.14 -1.24 -27.30
N VAL A 83 5.94 -2.20 -28.21
CA VAL A 83 4.83 -3.16 -28.14
C VAL A 83 4.93 -4.01 -26.88
N LEU A 84 6.13 -4.47 -26.50
CA LEU A 84 6.33 -5.23 -25.27
C LEU A 84 6.06 -4.39 -24.02
N GLY A 85 6.50 -3.13 -24.00
CA GLY A 85 6.25 -2.22 -22.88
C GLY A 85 4.78 -1.83 -22.76
N LEU A 86 4.23 -1.16 -23.77
CA LEU A 86 2.86 -0.65 -23.76
C LEU A 86 1.82 -1.77 -23.84
N GLY A 87 2.04 -2.76 -24.70
CA GLY A 87 1.15 -3.92 -24.83
C GLY A 87 1.15 -4.77 -23.56
N GLY A 88 2.32 -5.03 -22.97
CA GLY A 88 2.42 -5.72 -21.68
C GLY A 88 1.68 -4.99 -20.57
N TYR A 89 1.84 -3.67 -20.49
CA TYR A 89 1.11 -2.84 -19.53
C TYR A 89 -0.40 -2.87 -19.76
N ALA A 90 -0.87 -2.76 -21.00
CA ALA A 90 -2.30 -2.79 -21.33
C ALA A 90 -2.95 -4.13 -20.94
N VAL A 91 -2.31 -5.25 -21.27
CA VAL A 91 -2.76 -6.59 -20.88
C VAL A 91 -2.81 -6.73 -19.35
N TRP A 92 -1.77 -6.26 -18.67
CA TRP A 92 -1.73 -6.25 -17.21
C TRP A 92 -2.86 -5.41 -16.60
N LEU A 93 -3.11 -4.21 -17.12
CA LEU A 93 -4.15 -3.31 -16.62
C LEU A 93 -5.54 -3.93 -16.78
N LEU A 94 -5.84 -4.51 -17.94
CA LEU A 94 -7.09 -5.23 -18.18
C LEU A 94 -7.28 -6.39 -17.20
N LYS A 95 -6.21 -7.17 -16.96
CA LYS A 95 -6.24 -8.27 -15.99
C LYS A 95 -6.47 -7.76 -14.56
N SER A 96 -5.81 -6.68 -14.15
CA SER A 96 -5.97 -6.04 -12.84
C SER A 96 -7.41 -5.57 -12.61
N LEU A 97 -8.01 -4.87 -13.58
CA LEU A 97 -9.40 -4.41 -13.50
C LEU A 97 -10.40 -5.57 -13.51
N SER A 98 -10.13 -6.62 -14.30
CA SER A 98 -10.97 -7.82 -14.33
C SER A 98 -10.96 -8.54 -12.97
N SER A 99 -9.77 -8.72 -12.37
CA SER A 99 -9.62 -9.28 -11.03
C SER A 99 -10.33 -8.45 -9.98
N HIS A 100 -10.18 -7.12 -10.02
CA HIS A 100 -10.90 -6.20 -9.14
C HIS A 100 -12.42 -6.43 -9.23
N LYS A 101 -12.99 -6.44 -10.45
CA LYS A 101 -14.42 -6.72 -10.66
C LYS A 101 -14.84 -8.12 -10.19
N ALA A 102 -13.95 -9.12 -10.23
CA ALA A 102 -14.23 -10.46 -9.74
C ALA A 102 -14.34 -10.46 -8.21
N PHE A 103 -13.36 -9.88 -7.50
CA PHE A 103 -13.38 -9.78 -6.04
C PHE A 103 -14.51 -8.87 -5.53
N SER A 104 -14.80 -7.77 -6.22
CA SER A 104 -15.97 -6.92 -5.92
C SER A 104 -17.27 -7.71 -6.02
N ARG A 105 -17.42 -8.59 -7.02
CA ARG A 105 -18.58 -9.47 -7.14
C ARG A 105 -18.68 -10.48 -6.01
N VAL A 106 -17.55 -11.03 -5.56
CA VAL A 106 -17.52 -11.95 -4.40
C VAL A 106 -18.01 -11.21 -3.15
N LEU A 107 -17.45 -10.04 -2.83
CA LEU A 107 -17.86 -9.25 -1.66
C LEU A 107 -19.35 -8.87 -1.71
N ARG A 108 -19.84 -8.41 -2.88
CA ARG A 108 -21.27 -8.08 -3.08
C ARG A 108 -22.20 -9.27 -2.85
N ARG A 109 -21.80 -10.49 -3.23
CA ARG A 109 -22.60 -11.72 -2.96
C ARG A 109 -22.75 -12.00 -1.47
N GLY A 110 -21.81 -11.57 -0.64
CA GLY A 110 -21.91 -11.63 0.82
C GLY A 110 -22.61 -10.46 1.47
N GLY A 111 -23.18 -9.53 0.70
CA GLY A 111 -23.83 -8.34 1.23
C GLY A 111 -22.85 -7.27 1.73
N LEU A 112 -21.58 -7.34 1.33
CA LEU A 112 -20.59 -6.29 1.61
C LEU A 112 -20.48 -5.33 0.42
N ASP A 113 -20.28 -4.06 0.72
CA ASP A 113 -19.98 -3.05 -0.30
C ASP A 113 -18.46 -2.94 -0.51
N PRO A 114 -17.91 -3.40 -1.64
CA PRO A 114 -16.47 -3.38 -1.91
C PRO A 114 -15.88 -1.97 -2.00
N GLU A 115 -16.71 -0.95 -2.27
CA GLU A 115 -16.27 0.43 -2.38
C GLU A 115 -16.33 1.16 -1.03
N ARG A 116 -17.06 0.60 -0.04
CA ARG A 116 -17.25 1.19 1.29
C ARG A 116 -16.93 0.15 2.37
N PRO A 117 -15.63 -0.14 2.62
CA PRO A 117 -15.23 -1.22 3.51
C PRO A 117 -15.68 -1.05 4.96
N THR A 118 -15.89 0.19 5.38
CA THR A 118 -16.35 0.52 6.74
C THR A 118 -17.87 0.60 6.85
N ALA A 119 -18.64 0.25 5.81
CA ALA A 119 -20.11 0.24 5.82
C ALA A 119 -20.69 -0.52 7.03
N GLN A 120 -20.06 -1.63 7.41
CA GLN A 120 -20.45 -2.47 8.55
C GLN A 120 -19.53 -2.30 9.78
N GLY A 121 -18.85 -1.15 9.92
CA GLY A 121 -17.89 -0.89 11.00
C GLY A 121 -16.45 -1.23 10.63
N LEU A 122 -15.56 -1.29 11.62
CA LEU A 122 -14.12 -1.45 11.42
C LEU A 122 -13.62 -2.89 11.50
N LYS A 123 -14.53 -3.87 11.69
CA LYS A 123 -14.22 -5.30 11.88
C LYS A 123 -13.32 -5.94 10.81
N ALA A 124 -13.35 -5.41 9.58
CA ALA A 124 -12.55 -5.93 8.48
C ALA A 124 -11.05 -5.64 8.63
N TYR A 125 -10.70 -4.64 9.45
CA TYR A 125 -9.35 -4.18 9.68
C TYR A 125 -8.75 -4.83 10.93
N SER A 126 -7.45 -5.14 10.87
CA SER A 126 -6.70 -5.53 12.07
C SER A 126 -6.27 -4.29 12.86
N ASP A 127 -6.05 -4.45 14.16
CA ASP A 127 -5.59 -3.35 15.03
C ASP A 127 -4.31 -2.73 14.51
N GLU A 128 -3.35 -3.55 14.05
CA GLU A 128 -2.08 -3.05 13.52
C GLU A 128 -2.30 -2.18 12.28
N GLN A 129 -3.22 -2.58 11.39
CA GLN A 129 -3.56 -1.80 10.21
C GLN A 129 -4.26 -0.48 10.59
N LEU A 130 -5.20 -0.51 11.54
CA LEU A 130 -5.88 0.70 12.01
C LEU A 130 -4.91 1.68 12.67
N LEU A 131 -4.02 1.21 13.54
CA LEU A 131 -2.99 2.05 14.16
C LEU A 131 -2.03 2.63 13.13
N ALA A 132 -1.64 1.86 12.10
CA ALA A 132 -0.80 2.37 11.00
C ALA A 132 -1.54 3.41 10.12
N LEU A 133 -2.85 3.27 9.94
CA LEU A 133 -3.67 4.26 9.26
C LEU A 133 -3.85 5.51 10.11
N ARG A 134 -4.11 5.37 11.42
CA ARG A 134 -4.24 6.50 12.35
C ARG A 134 -2.92 7.25 12.54
N SER A 135 -1.78 6.56 12.63
CA SER A 135 -0.45 7.19 12.70
C SER A 135 -0.17 8.00 11.44
N ARG A 136 -0.59 7.49 10.27
CA ARG A 136 -0.49 8.23 9.02
C ARG A 136 -1.39 9.45 9.02
N TYR A 137 -2.65 9.32 9.47
CA TYR A 137 -3.60 10.43 9.57
C TYR A 137 -3.03 11.60 10.38
N GLU A 138 -2.42 11.34 11.54
CA GLU A 138 -1.82 12.39 12.38
C GLU A 138 -0.68 13.15 11.70
N ASN A 139 0.04 12.47 10.81
CA ASN A 139 1.14 13.05 10.05
C ASN A 139 0.68 13.72 8.74
N LEU A 140 -0.60 13.63 8.38
CA LEU A 140 -1.15 14.34 7.23
C LEU A 140 -1.45 15.80 7.60
N GLY A 141 -1.04 16.72 6.73
CA GLY A 141 -1.57 18.09 6.78
C GLY A 141 -3.03 18.14 6.33
N GLU A 142 -3.66 19.29 6.55
CA GLU A 142 -5.02 19.55 6.08
C GLU A 142 -5.15 19.29 4.57
N GLY A 143 -6.22 18.59 4.17
CA GLY A 143 -6.47 18.31 2.77
C GLY A 143 -7.41 17.14 2.52
N ARG A 144 -7.65 16.87 1.23
CA ARG A 144 -8.65 15.87 0.78
C ARG A 144 -8.43 14.47 1.34
N LEU A 145 -7.18 14.04 1.50
CA LEU A 145 -6.87 12.72 2.03
C LEU A 145 -7.19 12.62 3.53
N LYS A 146 -6.95 13.70 4.29
CA LYS A 146 -7.26 13.77 5.71
C LYS A 146 -8.77 13.64 5.92
N THR A 147 -9.56 14.44 5.20
CA THR A 147 -11.02 14.36 5.17
C THR A 147 -11.54 13.01 4.69
N LEU A 148 -10.89 12.39 3.69
CA LEU A 148 -11.25 11.04 3.25
C LEU A 148 -11.07 10.03 4.39
N MET A 149 -9.99 10.12 5.17
CA MET A 149 -9.71 9.21 6.28
C MET A 149 -10.68 9.44 7.45
N GLU A 150 -10.99 10.68 7.80
CA GLU A 150 -12.03 11.03 8.79
C GLU A 150 -13.37 10.38 8.43
N LYS A 151 -13.84 10.61 7.20
CA LYS A 151 -15.14 10.09 6.73
C LYS A 151 -15.14 8.56 6.54
N THR A 152 -14.00 7.95 6.26
CA THR A 152 -13.90 6.51 6.04
C THR A 152 -13.76 5.75 7.34
N PHE A 153 -12.93 6.22 8.27
CA PHE A 153 -12.55 5.48 9.48
C PHE A 153 -13.12 6.06 10.77
N GLY A 154 -13.66 7.28 10.77
CA GLY A 154 -14.13 7.95 11.98
C GLY A 154 -12.98 8.51 12.83
N PHE A 155 -11.80 8.67 12.23
CA PHE A 155 -10.67 9.32 12.89
C PHE A 155 -10.98 10.77 13.18
N ASP A 156 -10.52 11.23 14.33
CA ASP A 156 -10.63 12.63 14.75
C ASP A 156 -9.25 13.12 15.23
N ALA A 157 -9.01 14.42 15.15
CA ALA A 157 -7.75 15.00 15.65
C ALA A 157 -7.67 14.97 17.18
N ASP A 158 -8.82 15.04 17.86
CA ASP A 158 -8.97 15.09 19.31
C ASP A 158 -9.38 13.72 19.91
N ASP A 159 -9.31 12.64 19.12
CA ASP A 159 -9.55 11.28 19.63
C ASP A 159 -8.52 10.85 20.67
N SER A 160 -8.80 9.76 21.39
CA SER A 160 -7.92 9.26 22.47
C SER A 160 -6.53 8.78 21.99
N PHE A 161 -6.26 8.77 20.69
CA PHE A 161 -4.97 8.33 20.16
C PHE A 161 -3.92 9.43 20.26
N SER A 162 -2.76 9.08 20.82
CA SER A 162 -1.60 9.96 20.86
C SER A 162 -0.40 9.32 20.18
N LEU A 163 0.20 10.02 19.21
CA LEU A 163 1.50 9.66 18.65
C LEU A 163 2.63 10.29 19.46
N GLY A 164 3.58 9.47 19.90
CA GLY A 164 4.82 9.92 20.54
C GLY A 164 4.66 10.46 21.97
N PRO A 165 4.75 9.59 23.00
CA PRO A 165 4.77 8.13 22.92
C PRO A 165 3.39 7.55 22.63
N LEU A 166 3.33 6.33 22.07
CA LEU A 166 2.07 5.66 21.73
C LEU A 166 1.25 5.40 22.98
N SER A 167 0.02 5.92 23.00
CA SER A 167 -0.94 5.65 24.07
C SER A 167 -1.62 4.28 23.95
N VAL A 168 -1.59 3.68 22.75
CA VAL A 168 -2.37 2.47 22.43
C VAL A 168 -1.50 1.45 21.69
N LEU A 169 -1.69 0.17 22.02
CA LEU A 169 -1.05 -0.97 21.37
C LEU A 169 -2.09 -1.97 20.84
N PRO A 170 -1.77 -2.79 19.82
CA PRO A 170 -2.70 -3.82 19.35
C PRO A 170 -3.14 -4.77 20.47
N ARG A 171 -4.41 -5.23 20.42
CA ARG A 171 -4.98 -6.22 21.36
C ARG A 171 -4.94 -5.81 22.84
N THR A 172 -4.98 -4.51 23.13
CA THR A 172 -5.16 -4.00 24.48
C THR A 172 -6.54 -3.39 24.66
N PHE A 173 -6.94 -3.16 25.91
CA PHE A 173 -8.22 -2.53 26.23
C PHE A 173 -8.33 -1.13 25.62
N GLU A 174 -7.24 -0.37 25.61
CA GLU A 174 -7.18 0.97 25.03
C GLU A 174 -7.45 0.95 23.52
N MET A 175 -7.03 -0.11 22.82
CA MET A 175 -7.30 -0.30 21.40
C MET A 175 -8.78 -0.62 21.14
N ASP A 176 -9.38 -1.45 21.99
CA ASP A 176 -10.81 -1.75 21.89
C ASP A 176 -11.65 -0.50 22.16
N ALA A 177 -11.29 0.29 23.17
CA ALA A 177 -11.93 1.57 23.47
C ALA A 177 -11.82 2.55 22.29
N LEU A 178 -10.62 2.68 21.71
CA LEU A 178 -10.38 3.56 20.56
C LEU A 178 -11.15 3.11 19.31
N ARG A 179 -11.30 1.80 19.09
CA ARG A 179 -12.13 1.28 18.00
C ARG A 179 -13.60 1.65 18.19
N VAL A 180 -14.12 1.52 19.41
CA VAL A 180 -15.50 1.92 19.73
C VAL A 180 -15.70 3.41 19.50
N GLU A 181 -14.73 4.24 19.89
CA GLU A 181 -14.74 5.69 19.65
C GLU A 181 -14.83 6.01 18.15
N TRP A 182 -13.98 5.40 17.33
CA TRP A 182 -14.02 5.59 15.87
C TRP A 182 -15.31 5.07 15.23
N GLU A 183 -15.83 3.92 15.69
CA GLU A 183 -17.10 3.40 15.20
C GLU A 183 -18.28 4.31 15.59
N ALA A 184 -18.26 4.89 16.79
CA ALA A 184 -19.23 5.88 17.22
C ALA A 184 -19.16 7.13 16.32
N ASN A 185 -17.96 7.64 16.03
CA ASN A 185 -17.77 8.76 15.10
C ASN A 185 -18.33 8.44 13.70
N LEU A 186 -18.12 7.23 13.19
CA LEU A 186 -18.68 6.77 11.92
C LEU A 186 -20.21 6.69 11.90
N ILE A 187 -20.83 6.39 13.04
CA ILE A 187 -22.30 6.36 13.18
C ILE A 187 -22.83 7.79 13.23
N LEU A 188 -22.22 8.67 14.02
CA LEU A 188 -22.61 10.08 14.13
C LEU A 188 -22.48 10.80 12.78
N ALA A 189 -21.42 10.53 12.02
CA ALA A 189 -21.21 11.11 10.69
C ALA A 189 -22.18 10.57 9.62
N SER A 190 -22.80 9.39 9.83
CA SER A 190 -23.62 8.72 8.82
C SER A 190 -24.99 9.37 8.55
N GLY A 191 -25.42 10.32 9.40
CA GLY A 191 -26.71 10.98 9.28
C GLY A 191 -26.81 12.06 8.19
N ALA A 192 -25.69 12.58 7.67
CA ALA A 192 -25.69 13.75 6.77
C ALA A 192 -25.14 13.49 5.36
N GLU A 193 -24.18 12.59 5.18
CA GLU A 193 -23.56 12.31 3.88
C GLU A 193 -23.24 10.81 3.71
N ALA A 194 -23.37 10.31 2.47
CA ALA A 194 -22.96 8.95 2.13
C ALA A 194 -21.45 8.78 2.33
N ARG A 195 -21.04 7.66 2.97
CA ARG A 195 -19.61 7.32 3.15
C ARG A 195 -18.88 7.36 1.80
N PRO A 196 -17.66 7.93 1.75
CA PRO A 196 -16.93 8.09 0.50
C PRO A 196 -16.55 6.73 -0.09
N GLU A 197 -16.56 6.65 -1.41
CA GLU A 197 -16.20 5.44 -2.15
C GLU A 197 -14.69 5.34 -2.35
N ILE A 198 -14.14 4.18 -2.02
CA ILE A 198 -12.75 3.81 -2.27
C ILE A 198 -12.68 3.09 -3.61
N SER A 199 -12.53 3.89 -4.67
CA SER A 199 -12.31 3.37 -6.02
C SER A 199 -10.98 2.62 -6.15
N TRP A 200 -10.84 1.84 -7.23
CA TRP A 200 -9.57 1.21 -7.61
C TRP A 200 -8.40 2.21 -7.66
N TRP A 201 -8.64 3.43 -8.16
CA TRP A 201 -7.64 4.50 -8.20
C TRP A 201 -7.29 5.05 -6.82
N THR A 202 -8.31 5.23 -5.98
CA THR A 202 -8.14 5.71 -4.60
C THR A 202 -7.31 4.71 -3.79
N GLU A 203 -7.66 3.43 -3.85
CA GLU A 203 -6.89 2.37 -3.20
C GLU A 203 -5.47 2.32 -3.74
N SER A 204 -5.31 2.36 -5.06
CA SER A 204 -4.02 2.29 -5.71
C SER A 204 -3.04 3.39 -5.26
N ARG A 205 -3.54 4.56 -4.86
CA ARG A 205 -2.70 5.66 -4.37
C ARG A 205 -2.52 5.64 -2.87
N HIS A 206 -3.56 5.24 -2.14
CA HIS A 206 -3.67 5.52 -0.72
C HIS A 206 -3.76 4.28 0.17
N ASN A 207 -3.88 3.07 -0.37
CA ASN A 207 -3.71 1.83 0.40
C ASN A 207 -4.63 1.75 1.64
N LEU A 208 -5.91 2.06 1.47
CA LEU A 208 -6.93 2.21 2.50
C LEU A 208 -7.81 0.96 2.70
N LEU A 209 -7.86 0.03 1.75
CA LEU A 209 -8.69 -1.17 1.85
C LEU A 209 -8.17 -2.15 2.92
N PRO A 210 -9.05 -2.99 3.49
CA PRO A 210 -8.65 -4.00 4.46
C PRO A 210 -7.65 -4.98 3.84
N ARG A 211 -6.64 -5.35 4.63
CA ARG A 211 -5.63 -6.32 4.23
C ARG A 211 -5.58 -7.48 5.20
N ARG A 212 -5.36 -8.68 4.66
CA ARG A 212 -5.11 -9.85 5.49
C ARG A 212 -3.86 -9.61 6.33
N ALA A 213 -4.04 -9.60 7.65
CA ALA A 213 -2.97 -9.43 8.61
C ALA A 213 -2.21 -10.75 8.80
N ASP A 214 -1.43 -11.13 7.78
CA ASP A 214 -0.41 -12.17 7.93
C ASP A 214 0.73 -11.66 8.83
N GLU A 215 1.52 -12.57 9.42
CA GLU A 215 2.57 -12.21 10.38
C GLU A 215 3.52 -11.13 9.85
N MET A 216 3.96 -11.26 8.59
CA MET A 216 4.81 -10.26 7.94
C MET A 216 4.13 -8.89 7.82
N ARG A 217 2.84 -8.85 7.47
CA ARG A 217 2.10 -7.59 7.31
C ARG A 217 1.82 -6.93 8.64
N ARG A 218 1.52 -7.71 9.68
CA ARG A 218 1.43 -7.20 11.05
C ARG A 218 2.73 -6.51 11.46
N LEU A 219 3.88 -7.15 11.21
CA LEU A 219 5.18 -6.54 11.48
C LEU A 219 5.42 -5.26 10.66
N LEU A 220 5.01 -5.23 9.39
CA LEU A 220 5.14 -4.03 8.56
C LEU A 220 4.27 -2.87 9.05
N PHE A 221 3.01 -3.14 9.43
CA PHE A 221 2.14 -2.13 10.03
C PHE A 221 2.67 -1.67 11.39
N ALA A 222 3.12 -2.61 12.22
CA ALA A 222 3.73 -2.31 13.52
C ALA A 222 4.97 -1.44 13.39
N LEU A 223 5.82 -1.74 12.42
CA LEU A 223 6.98 -0.91 12.12
C LEU A 223 6.59 0.51 11.70
N GLN A 224 5.48 0.67 10.95
CA GLN A 224 5.05 1.97 10.47
C GLN A 224 4.66 2.89 11.64
N TYR A 225 3.71 2.47 12.49
CA TYR A 225 3.25 3.34 13.58
C TYR A 225 4.33 3.53 14.66
N THR A 226 5.16 2.53 14.95
CA THR A 226 6.27 2.68 15.92
C THR A 226 7.37 3.60 15.39
N LYS A 227 7.71 3.54 14.10
CA LYS A 227 8.65 4.51 13.49
C LYS A 227 8.08 5.93 13.49
N ASP A 228 6.79 6.08 13.21
CA ASP A 228 6.13 7.39 13.25
C ASP A 228 6.13 7.94 14.68
N SER A 229 5.86 7.10 15.69
CA SER A 229 6.00 7.48 17.12
C SER A 229 7.43 7.94 17.45
N VAL A 230 8.44 7.14 17.11
CA VAL A 230 9.85 7.49 17.34
C VAL A 230 10.24 8.78 16.64
N ARG A 231 9.73 9.03 15.42
CA ARG A 231 9.96 10.29 14.70
C ARG A 231 9.37 11.46 15.47
N THR A 232 8.15 11.32 15.99
CA THR A 232 7.49 12.35 16.80
C THR A 232 8.19 12.58 18.13
N LEU A 233 8.63 11.52 18.82
CA LEU A 233 9.45 11.61 20.03
C LEU A 233 10.74 12.39 19.78
N LYS A 234 11.45 12.08 18.69
CA LYS A 234 12.67 12.82 18.31
C LYS A 234 12.42 14.29 18.01
N ARG A 235 11.27 14.62 17.42
CA ARG A 235 10.87 16.01 17.13
C ARG A 235 10.51 16.78 18.40
N ARG A 236 9.79 16.17 19.34
CA ARG A 236 9.32 16.80 20.58
C ARG A 236 10.40 16.89 21.67
N TYR A 237 11.19 15.82 21.83
CA TYR A 237 12.08 15.61 22.99
C TYR A 237 13.56 15.50 22.63
N GLY A 238 13.91 15.66 21.34
CA GLY A 238 15.27 15.67 20.83
C GLY A 238 15.74 14.34 20.23
N TYR A 239 16.73 14.41 19.35
CA TYR A 239 17.19 13.28 18.55
C TYR A 239 18.00 12.22 19.33
N ARG A 240 18.67 12.62 20.41
CA ARG A 240 19.50 11.74 21.23
C ARG A 240 18.63 11.02 22.26
N SER A 241 18.36 9.74 22.04
CA SER A 241 17.57 8.90 22.94
C SER A 241 18.16 8.85 24.35
N ASP A 242 19.49 8.96 24.47
CA ASP A 242 20.18 8.89 25.75
C ASP A 242 19.81 10.06 26.67
N HIS A 243 19.27 11.16 26.12
CA HIS A 243 18.87 12.35 26.89
C HIS A 243 17.36 12.38 27.19
N TRP A 244 16.61 11.38 26.72
CA TRP A 244 15.15 11.34 26.91
C TRP A 244 14.73 11.26 28.38
N HIS A 245 15.58 10.72 29.26
CA HIS A 245 15.33 10.74 30.70
C HIS A 245 15.22 12.16 31.29
N ASN A 246 15.80 13.18 30.63
CA ASN A 246 15.70 14.58 31.05
C ASN A 246 14.62 15.37 30.31
N THR A 247 14.24 14.94 29.10
CA THR A 247 13.35 15.72 28.22
C THR A 247 11.93 15.16 28.12
N VAL A 248 11.76 13.84 28.30
CA VAL A 248 10.45 13.19 28.30
C VAL A 248 9.88 13.21 29.71
N PRO A 249 8.59 13.56 29.90
CA PRO A 249 7.94 13.47 31.20
C PRO A 249 8.03 12.06 31.79
N GLU A 250 8.26 11.94 33.11
CA GLU A 250 8.52 10.65 33.78
C GLU A 250 7.44 9.59 33.49
N GLY A 251 6.16 9.97 33.48
CA GLY A 251 5.04 9.07 33.18
C GLY A 251 4.97 8.58 31.73
N LYS A 252 5.81 9.11 30.84
CA LYS A 252 5.85 8.82 29.39
C LYS A 252 7.19 8.24 28.93
N LEU A 253 8.20 8.23 29.81
CA LEU A 253 9.54 7.77 29.48
C LEU A 253 9.56 6.28 29.12
N TRP A 254 8.85 5.44 29.87
CA TRP A 254 8.76 4.01 29.60
C TRP A 254 8.12 3.71 28.25
N ASP A 255 7.02 4.40 27.92
CA ASP A 255 6.38 4.25 26.61
C ASP A 255 7.29 4.72 25.48
N ALA A 256 8.04 5.81 25.69
CA ALA A 256 9.00 6.31 24.70
C ALA A 256 10.14 5.31 24.43
N VAL A 257 10.67 4.69 25.49
CA VAL A 257 11.71 3.66 25.38
C VAL A 257 11.15 2.41 24.72
N ARG A 258 9.96 1.95 25.13
CA ARG A 258 9.24 0.81 24.53
C ARG A 258 9.09 1.00 23.02
N ASP A 259 8.57 2.13 22.58
CA ASP A 259 8.34 2.41 21.15
C ASP A 259 9.66 2.37 20.34
N LEU A 260 10.75 2.88 20.91
CA LEU A 260 12.08 2.87 20.30
C LEU A 260 12.64 1.45 20.17
N GLU A 261 12.56 0.67 21.25
CA GLU A 261 13.03 -0.72 21.28
C GLU A 261 12.21 -1.61 20.35
N GLU A 262 10.89 -1.46 20.34
CA GLU A 262 9.99 -2.21 19.48
C GLU A 262 10.26 -1.91 18.00
N ALA A 263 10.41 -0.63 17.62
CA ALA A 263 10.78 -0.25 16.26
C ALA A 263 12.12 -0.89 15.83
N ARG A 264 13.13 -0.90 16.71
CA ARG A 264 14.44 -1.52 16.44
C ARG A 264 14.31 -3.04 16.30
N ARG A 265 13.57 -3.68 17.20
CA ARG A 265 13.36 -5.13 17.22
C ARG A 265 12.66 -5.60 15.95
N ILE A 266 11.56 -4.95 15.57
CA ILE A 266 10.81 -5.29 14.36
C ILE A 266 11.69 -5.08 13.12
N GLN A 267 12.44 -3.97 13.05
CA GLN A 267 13.37 -3.74 11.95
C GLN A 267 14.44 -4.84 11.85
N ALA A 268 14.99 -5.30 12.97
CA ALA A 268 15.98 -6.37 12.99
C ALA A 268 15.38 -7.71 12.52
N VAL A 269 14.16 -8.04 12.93
CA VAL A 269 13.45 -9.24 12.47
C VAL A 269 13.21 -9.21 10.95
N LEU A 270 12.78 -8.07 10.42
CA LEU A 270 12.54 -7.91 8.99
C LEU A 270 13.83 -8.01 8.18
N ASN A 271 14.93 -7.44 8.68
CA ASN A 271 16.23 -7.51 8.00
C ASN A 271 16.84 -8.93 7.99
N ARG A 272 16.52 -9.78 8.97
CA ARG A 272 17.03 -11.15 9.08
C ARG A 272 16.29 -12.15 8.19
N ARG A 273 15.09 -11.81 7.69
CA ARG A 273 14.33 -12.70 6.81
C ARG A 273 14.79 -12.54 5.35
N PRO A 274 15.33 -13.59 4.70
CA PRO A 274 15.70 -13.52 3.30
C PRO A 274 14.42 -13.42 2.45
N GLY A 275 14.26 -12.31 1.72
CA GLY A 275 13.09 -12.07 0.85
C GLY A 275 12.49 -10.67 0.89
N VAL A 276 13.03 -9.76 1.72
CA VAL A 276 12.63 -8.34 1.72
C VAL A 276 13.78 -7.47 1.21
N ARG A 277 14.02 -7.53 -0.10
CA ARG A 277 14.65 -6.47 -0.89
C ARG A 277 13.86 -6.30 -2.18
#